data_AF-A0A930G2Q1-F1
#
_entry.id   AF-A0A930G2Q1-F1
#
_cell.length_a   1.000
_cell.length_b   1.000
_cell.length_c   1.000
_cell.angle_alpha   90.00
_cell.angle_beta   90.00
_cell.angle_gamma   90.00
#
_symmetry.space_group_name_H-M   'P 1'
#
loop_
_entity.id
_entity.type
_entity.pdbx_description
1 polymer ?
#
loop_
_entity_poly.entity_id
_entity_poly.type
_entity_poly.pdbx_seq_one_letter_code
_entity_poly.pdbx_strand_id
1 'polypeptide(L)'
;MSKVILSLPAATRRATLWLLALLCFGLLAIVVISEVTTNLIAELNKRSSNERARLAIGEYIVNGVQGIESSFFQLATTSASARSRLAQKIDDDVRELIANIDVLHSGGSVKKRLALNIEGQDEMIREFHYRPDLRAPGAVLEVIEITPLIEQIPPRVSQLIELLDRREACDGRRDCLQAVEEALALQYKSIPSFFFRLNENANRLFHAGYSQL
;
A
#
# COMPACT_ATOMS: atom_id res chain seq x y z
N MET A 1 -24.13 12.38 -82.60
CA MET A 1 -23.05 11.53 -82.05
C MET A 1 -23.54 11.00 -80.70
N SER A 2 -23.74 9.69 -80.65
CA SER A 2 -24.61 8.99 -79.71
C SER A 2 -23.93 8.69 -78.36
N LYS A 3 -24.65 8.96 -77.25
CA LYS A 3 -24.30 8.55 -75.89
C LYS A 3 -24.37 7.02 -75.80
N VAL A 4 -23.22 6.35 -75.69
CA VAL A 4 -23.16 4.96 -75.24
C VAL A 4 -23.04 4.98 -73.73
N ILE A 5 -24.18 4.94 -73.04
CA ILE A 5 -24.24 4.60 -71.62
C ILE A 5 -24.13 3.08 -71.56
N LEU A 6 -22.95 2.59 -71.19
CA LEU A 6 -22.67 1.17 -71.01
C LEU A 6 -23.57 0.62 -69.89
N SER A 7 -24.66 -0.06 -70.26
CA SER A 7 -25.51 -0.78 -69.29
C SER A 7 -24.78 -2.05 -68.85
N LEU A 8 -24.23 -2.03 -67.64
CA LEU A 8 -23.65 -3.21 -66.98
C LEU A 8 -24.72 -4.33 -66.86
N PRO A 9 -24.40 -5.60 -67.19
CA PRO A 9 -25.34 -6.71 -67.05
C PRO A 9 -25.81 -6.85 -65.59
N ALA A 10 -27.08 -7.20 -65.37
CA ALA A 10 -27.68 -7.27 -64.03
C ALA A 10 -26.92 -8.24 -63.07
N ALA A 11 -26.22 -9.24 -63.61
CA ALA A 11 -25.39 -10.18 -62.87
C ALA A 11 -24.13 -9.53 -62.27
N THR A 12 -23.43 -8.66 -63.00
CA THR A 12 -22.25 -7.95 -62.48
C THR A 12 -22.63 -6.94 -61.41
N ARG A 13 -23.78 -6.27 -61.53
CA ARG A 13 -24.30 -5.36 -60.48
C ARG A 13 -24.57 -6.06 -59.16
N ARG A 14 -25.11 -7.29 -59.19
CA ARG A 14 -25.33 -8.11 -57.99
C ARG A 14 -24.02 -8.57 -57.37
N ALA A 15 -23.07 -9.01 -58.19
CA ALA A 15 -21.73 -9.41 -57.72
C ALA A 15 -20.98 -8.24 -57.06
N THR A 16 -21.02 -7.04 -57.66
CA THR A 16 -20.41 -5.85 -57.06
C THR A 16 -21.07 -5.43 -55.74
N LEU A 17 -22.40 -5.57 -55.63
CA LEU A 17 -23.11 -5.30 -54.37
C LEU A 17 -22.72 -6.28 -53.26
N TRP A 18 -22.54 -7.55 -53.59
CA TRP A 18 -22.06 -8.56 -52.64
C TRP A 18 -20.62 -8.31 -52.18
N LEU A 19 -19.73 -7.97 -53.09
CA LEU A 19 -18.35 -7.60 -52.75
C LEU A 19 -18.33 -6.36 -51.84
N LEU A 20 -19.16 -5.37 -52.13
CA LEU A 20 -19.27 -4.16 -51.31
C LEU A 20 -19.86 -4.46 -49.93
N ALA A 21 -20.88 -5.32 -49.85
CA ALA A 21 -21.45 -5.76 -48.57
C ALA A 21 -20.41 -6.53 -47.73
N LEU A 22 -19.63 -7.42 -48.35
CA LEU A 22 -18.57 -8.17 -47.67
C LEU A 22 -17.44 -7.26 -47.19
N LEU A 23 -17.05 -6.26 -48.00
CA LEU A 23 -16.10 -5.22 -47.61
C LEU A 23 -16.61 -4.41 -46.42
N CYS A 24 -17.86 -3.93 -46.48
CA CYS A 24 -18.48 -3.19 -45.38
C CYS A 24 -18.58 -4.04 -44.12
N PHE A 25 -18.94 -5.32 -44.24
CA PHE A 25 -19.00 -6.25 -43.11
C PHE A 25 -17.61 -6.47 -42.50
N GLY A 26 -16.58 -6.68 -43.31
CA GLY A 26 -15.21 -6.80 -42.84
C GLY A 26 -14.73 -5.55 -42.10
N LEU A 27 -15.04 -4.36 -42.62
CA LEU A 27 -14.70 -3.09 -41.99
C LEU A 27 -15.44 -2.91 -40.65
N LEU A 28 -16.74 -3.22 -40.62
CA LEU A 28 -17.54 -3.17 -39.41
C LEU A 28 -17.03 -4.17 -38.36
N ALA A 29 -16.67 -5.39 -38.76
CA ALA A 29 -16.09 -6.38 -37.87
C ALA A 29 -14.76 -5.90 -37.26
N ILE A 30 -13.88 -5.27 -38.04
CA ILE A 30 -12.63 -4.69 -37.53
C ILE A 30 -12.90 -3.62 -36.48
N VAL A 31 -13.85 -2.70 -36.74
CA VAL A 31 -14.22 -1.64 -35.79
C VAL A 31 -14.75 -2.23 -34.49
N VAL A 32 -15.66 -3.21 -34.57
CA VAL A 32 -16.23 -3.88 -33.38
C VAL A 32 -15.14 -4.59 -32.57
N ILE A 33 -14.24 -5.34 -33.23
CA ILE A 33 -13.14 -6.03 -32.54
C ILE A 33 -12.23 -5.01 -31.85
N SER A 34 -11.86 -3.93 -32.55
CA SER A 34 -11.01 -2.86 -32.00
C SER A 34 -11.62 -2.20 -30.76
N GLU A 35 -12.93 -1.98 -30.76
CA GLU A 35 -13.62 -1.38 -29.62
C GLU A 35 -13.66 -2.35 -28.43
N VAL A 36 -13.95 -3.63 -28.68
CA VAL A 36 -13.98 -4.66 -27.64
C VAL A 36 -12.60 -4.85 -27.02
N THR A 37 -11.53 -4.93 -27.82
CA THR A 37 -10.15 -5.08 -27.31
C THR A 37 -9.70 -3.87 -26.50
N THR A 38 -10.05 -2.66 -26.95
CA THR A 38 -9.72 -1.42 -26.21
C THR A 38 -10.38 -1.41 -24.84
N ASN A 39 -11.65 -1.77 -24.76
CA ASN A 39 -12.38 -1.85 -23.49
C ASN A 39 -11.83 -2.95 -22.55
N LEU A 40 -11.49 -4.12 -23.10
CA LEU A 40 -10.83 -5.20 -22.36
C LEU A 40 -9.48 -4.76 -21.78
N ILE A 41 -8.65 -4.09 -22.58
CA ILE A 41 -7.35 -3.57 -22.14
C ILE A 41 -7.53 -2.51 -21.05
N ALA A 42 -8.49 -1.61 -21.20
CA ALA A 42 -8.76 -0.56 -20.21
C ALA A 42 -9.20 -1.15 -18.86
N GLU A 43 -10.08 -2.14 -18.87
CA GLU A 43 -10.53 -2.83 -17.66
C GLU A 43 -9.39 -3.62 -17.00
N LEU A 44 -8.59 -4.34 -17.81
CA LEU A 44 -7.43 -5.07 -17.32
C LEU A 44 -6.39 -4.13 -16.68
N ASN A 45 -6.13 -2.98 -17.29
CA ASN A 45 -5.22 -1.98 -16.76
C ASN A 45 -5.72 -1.39 -15.43
N LYS A 46 -7.03 -1.13 -15.30
CA LYS A 46 -7.62 -0.66 -14.03
C LYS A 46 -7.45 -1.68 -12.91
N ARG A 47 -7.78 -2.96 -13.17
CA ARG A 47 -7.60 -4.05 -12.19
C ARG A 47 -6.14 -4.23 -11.82
N SER A 48 -5.26 -4.29 -12.81
CA SER A 48 -3.82 -4.44 -12.60
C SER A 48 -3.26 -3.26 -11.78
N SER A 49 -3.69 -2.03 -12.06
CA SER A 49 -3.26 -0.85 -11.30
C SER A 49 -3.75 -0.91 -9.85
N ASN A 50 -4.99 -1.36 -9.61
CA ASN A 50 -5.54 -1.47 -8.27
C ASN A 50 -4.81 -2.52 -7.43
N GLU A 51 -4.48 -3.68 -8.01
CA GLU A 51 -3.69 -4.71 -7.32
C GLU A 51 -2.25 -4.26 -7.07
N ARG A 52 -1.62 -3.58 -8.04
CA ARG A 52 -0.29 -2.98 -7.80
C ARG A 52 -0.32 -1.95 -6.67
N ALA A 53 -1.38 -1.14 -6.59
CA ALA A 53 -1.57 -0.18 -5.51
C ALA A 53 -1.69 -0.92 -4.16
N ARG A 54 -2.51 -1.97 -4.10
CA ARG A 54 -2.67 -2.78 -2.89
C ARG A 54 -1.35 -3.41 -2.42
N LEU A 55 -0.60 -4.03 -3.32
CA LEU A 55 0.70 -4.63 -3.00
C LEU A 55 1.68 -3.58 -2.50
N ALA A 56 1.78 -2.43 -3.16
CA ALA A 56 2.67 -1.35 -2.74
C ALA A 56 2.30 -0.79 -1.36
N ILE A 57 1.01 -0.60 -1.09
CA ILE A 57 0.53 -0.14 0.23
C ILE A 57 0.82 -1.20 1.30
N GLY A 58 0.58 -2.47 1.02
CA GLY A 58 0.92 -3.57 1.94
C GLY A 58 2.41 -3.64 2.25
N GLU A 59 3.28 -3.47 1.25
CA GLU A 59 4.73 -3.38 1.43
C GLU A 59 5.12 -2.19 2.32
N TYR A 60 4.47 -1.03 2.14
CA TYR A 60 4.69 0.13 3.00
C TYR A 60 4.28 -0.09 4.44
N ILE A 61 3.21 -0.85 4.69
CA ILE A 61 2.77 -1.21 6.03
C ILE A 61 3.78 -2.13 6.71
N VAL A 62 4.24 -3.18 6.03
CA VAL A 62 5.27 -4.11 6.55
C VAL A 62 6.56 -3.36 6.88
N ASN A 63 7.06 -2.55 5.93
CA ASN A 63 8.28 -1.75 6.14
C ASN A 63 8.10 -0.71 7.26
N GLY A 64 6.91 -0.11 7.39
CA GLY A 64 6.57 0.81 8.47
C GLY A 64 6.63 0.13 9.84
N VAL A 65 6.06 -1.07 9.98
CA VAL A 65 6.12 -1.86 11.22
C VAL A 65 7.56 -2.17 11.61
N GLN A 66 8.39 -2.63 10.66
CA GLN A 66 9.80 -2.95 10.91
C GLN A 66 10.62 -1.70 11.27
N GLY A 67 10.34 -0.56 10.62
CA GLY A 67 10.97 0.72 10.93
C GLY A 67 10.63 1.23 12.33
N ILE A 68 9.36 1.08 12.73
CA ILE A 68 8.89 1.41 14.08
C ILE A 68 9.53 0.48 15.11
N GLU A 69 9.59 -0.83 14.85
CA GLU A 69 10.27 -1.80 15.73
C GLU A 69 11.73 -1.42 15.97
N SER A 70 12.47 -1.13 14.90
CA SER A 70 13.86 -0.68 14.99
C SER A 70 14.00 0.60 15.82
N SER A 71 13.16 1.60 15.54
CA SER A 71 13.15 2.89 16.25
C SER A 71 12.79 2.71 17.72
N PHE A 72 11.86 1.81 18.02
CA PHE A 72 11.46 1.46 19.39
C PHE A 72 12.64 0.90 20.18
N PHE A 73 13.36 -0.08 19.64
CA PHE A 73 14.54 -0.65 20.30
C PHE A 73 15.69 0.36 20.45
N GLN A 74 15.83 1.32 19.52
CA GLN A 74 16.81 2.40 19.63
C GLN A 74 16.54 3.35 20.81
N LEU A 75 15.30 3.43 21.35
CA LEU A 75 15.01 4.25 22.54
C LEU A 75 15.88 3.85 23.74
N ALA A 76 16.17 2.56 23.88
CA ALA A 76 16.93 2.00 25.00
C ALA A 76 18.39 2.50 25.08
N THR A 77 18.97 2.78 23.92
CA THR A 77 20.39 3.15 23.76
C THR A 77 20.59 4.64 23.47
N THR A 78 19.50 5.38 23.25
CA THR A 78 19.52 6.80 22.91
C THR A 78 19.59 7.68 24.16
N SER A 79 20.33 8.79 24.06
CA SER A 79 20.42 9.79 25.13
C SER A 79 19.08 10.48 25.39
N ALA A 80 18.87 11.01 26.61
CA ALA A 80 17.64 11.69 27.00
C ALA A 80 17.20 12.78 26.01
N SER A 81 18.14 13.60 25.53
CA SER A 81 17.87 14.71 24.60
C SER A 81 17.49 14.25 23.20
N ALA A 82 17.86 13.03 22.78
CA ALA A 82 17.50 12.45 21.49
C ALA A 82 16.25 11.55 21.57
N ARG A 83 15.91 11.06 22.78
CA ARG A 83 14.77 10.18 23.05
C ARG A 83 13.44 10.80 22.64
N SER A 84 13.23 12.08 22.96
CA SER A 84 12.02 12.82 22.56
C SER A 84 11.86 12.96 21.04
N ARG A 85 12.97 13.20 20.31
CA ARG A 85 12.93 13.25 18.83
C ARG A 85 12.59 11.90 18.22
N LEU A 86 13.16 10.83 18.77
CA LEU A 86 12.87 9.47 18.33
C LEU A 86 11.43 9.06 18.64
N ALA A 87 10.90 9.47 19.80
CA ALA A 87 9.50 9.26 20.15
C ALA A 87 8.55 9.97 19.17
N GLN A 88 8.84 11.23 18.82
CA GLN A 88 8.07 11.98 17.83
C GLN A 88 8.12 11.30 16.45
N LYS A 89 9.29 10.81 16.05
CA LYS A 89 9.43 10.04 14.81
C LYS A 89 8.56 8.78 14.82
N ILE A 90 8.57 8.01 15.91
CA ILE A 90 7.73 6.81 16.01
C ILE A 90 6.25 7.18 15.91
N ASP A 91 5.83 8.27 16.56
CA ASP A 91 4.46 8.77 16.51
C ASP A 91 4.05 9.23 15.09
N ASP A 92 4.95 9.89 14.36
CA ASP A 92 4.76 10.22 12.94
C ASP A 92 4.63 8.95 12.07
N ASP A 93 5.54 7.98 12.27
CA ASP A 93 5.54 6.71 11.53
C ASP A 93 4.26 5.90 11.83
N VAL A 94 3.77 5.91 13.07
CA VAL A 94 2.48 5.29 13.48
C VAL A 94 1.30 5.96 12.79
N ARG A 95 1.27 7.30 12.72
CA ARG A 95 0.22 8.02 11.97
C ARG A 95 0.23 7.69 10.49
N GLU A 96 1.40 7.66 9.86
CA GLU A 96 1.53 7.28 8.44
C GLU A 96 1.04 5.84 8.24
N LEU A 97 1.38 4.93 9.15
CA LEU A 97 0.95 3.54 9.12
C LEU A 97 -0.58 3.40 9.21
N ILE A 98 -1.22 4.09 10.16
CA ILE A 98 -2.68 4.10 10.30
C ILE A 98 -3.35 4.66 9.05
N ALA A 99 -2.84 5.76 8.50
CA ALA A 99 -3.40 6.35 7.27
C ALA A 99 -3.30 5.39 6.08
N ASN A 100 -2.18 4.68 5.93
CA ASN A 100 -2.01 3.68 4.87
C ASN A 100 -2.97 2.49 5.02
N ILE A 101 -3.21 2.06 6.25
CA ILE A 101 -4.17 0.99 6.58
C ILE A 101 -5.60 1.44 6.28
N ASP A 102 -5.96 2.68 6.63
CA ASP A 102 -7.28 3.21 6.33
C ASP A 102 -7.53 3.27 4.81
N VAL A 103 -6.52 3.58 3.99
CA VAL A 103 -6.67 3.50 2.53
C VAL A 103 -7.02 2.08 2.06
N LEU A 104 -6.49 1.02 2.67
CA LEU A 104 -6.88 -0.35 2.33
C LEU A 104 -8.31 -0.69 2.75
N HIS A 105 -8.82 -0.03 3.79
CA HIS A 105 -10.18 -0.23 4.28
C HIS A 105 -11.22 0.57 3.50
N SER A 106 -11.01 1.88 3.35
CA SER A 106 -11.99 2.83 2.80
C SER A 106 -11.70 3.24 1.35
N GLY A 107 -10.52 2.90 0.82
CA GLY A 107 -10.03 3.39 -0.46
C GLY A 107 -9.40 4.77 -0.34
N GLY A 108 -8.73 5.22 -1.40
CA GLY A 108 -8.07 6.52 -1.40
C GLY A 108 -6.73 6.49 -2.13
N SER A 109 -5.82 7.34 -1.67
CA SER A 109 -4.51 7.50 -2.31
C SER A 109 -3.39 7.52 -1.29
N VAL A 110 -2.33 6.78 -1.56
CA VAL A 110 -1.09 6.82 -0.78
C VAL A 110 0.00 7.48 -1.60
N LYS A 111 0.70 8.44 -0.99
CA LYS A 111 1.85 9.13 -1.59
C LYS A 111 3.11 8.75 -0.84
N LYS A 112 4.08 8.13 -1.52
CA LYS A 112 5.41 7.88 -0.98
C LYS A 112 6.43 8.79 -1.63
N ARG A 113 7.09 9.61 -0.80
CA ARG A 113 8.26 10.37 -1.21
C ARG A 113 9.50 9.50 -1.02
N LEU A 114 10.31 9.39 -2.06
CA LEU A 114 11.55 8.64 -2.07
C LEU A 114 12.67 9.65 -2.31
N ALA A 115 13.54 9.83 -1.32
CA ALA A 115 14.70 10.68 -1.46
C ALA A 115 15.63 10.11 -2.54
N LEU A 116 16.03 10.96 -3.47
CA LEU A 116 16.95 10.65 -4.53
C LEU A 116 18.23 11.45 -4.27
N ASN A 117 19.38 10.77 -4.24
CA ASN A 117 20.67 11.44 -4.18
C ASN A 117 21.21 11.63 -5.61
N ILE A 118 20.41 12.30 -6.46
CA ILE A 118 20.69 12.49 -7.89
C ILE A 118 20.74 13.99 -8.17
N GLU A 119 21.76 14.44 -8.89
CA GLU A 119 21.92 15.86 -9.22
C GLU A 119 20.71 16.39 -9.99
N GLY A 120 20.09 17.46 -9.46
CA GLY A 120 18.90 18.10 -10.05
C GLY A 120 17.57 17.41 -9.73
N GLN A 121 17.57 16.31 -8.97
CA GLN A 121 16.36 15.62 -8.54
C GLN A 121 16.52 15.04 -7.12
N ASP A 122 16.02 15.77 -6.12
CA ASP A 122 16.14 15.41 -4.70
C ASP A 122 15.10 14.37 -4.24
N GLU A 123 13.98 14.24 -4.96
CA GLU A 123 12.92 13.31 -4.59
C GLU A 123 12.12 12.76 -5.79
N MET A 124 11.55 11.58 -5.58
CA MET A 124 10.53 10.97 -6.42
C MET A 124 9.26 10.73 -5.60
N ILE A 125 8.13 11.21 -6.09
CA ILE A 125 6.82 10.97 -5.47
C ILE A 125 6.12 9.86 -6.24
N ARG A 126 5.82 8.75 -5.56
CA ARG A 126 4.96 7.69 -6.08
C ARG A 126 3.57 7.84 -5.46
N GLU A 127 2.55 7.97 -6.30
CA GLU A 127 1.15 8.01 -5.87
C GLU A 127 0.43 6.74 -6.33
N PHE A 128 -0.30 6.12 -5.41
CA PHE A 128 -1.08 4.92 -5.66
C PHE A 128 -2.53 5.19 -5.29
N HIS A 129 -3.42 4.98 -6.25
CA HIS A 129 -4.86 5.07 -6.03
C HIS A 129 -5.41 3.66 -5.83
N TYR A 130 -6.04 3.42 -4.69
CA TYR A 130 -6.64 2.14 -4.35
C TYR A 130 -8.15 2.29 -4.16
N ARG A 131 -8.89 1.30 -4.69
CA ARG A 131 -10.32 1.16 -4.52
C ARG A 131 -10.60 -0.25 -3.97
N PRO A 132 -11.18 -0.38 -2.78
CA PRO A 132 -11.49 -1.67 -2.19
C PRO A 132 -12.56 -2.38 -3.03
N ASP A 133 -12.38 -3.69 -3.24
CA ASP A 133 -13.43 -4.53 -3.78
C ASP A 133 -14.36 -4.97 -2.65
N LEU A 134 -15.53 -4.33 -2.58
CA LEU A 134 -16.56 -4.62 -1.56
C LEU A 134 -17.10 -6.06 -1.63
N ARG A 135 -16.78 -6.81 -2.70
CA ARG A 135 -17.15 -8.22 -2.86
C ARG A 135 -16.12 -9.19 -2.27
N ALA A 136 -14.94 -8.68 -1.89
CA ALA A 136 -13.82 -9.46 -1.36
C ALA A 136 -13.55 -9.09 0.12
N PRO A 137 -14.33 -9.63 1.08
CA PRO A 137 -14.28 -9.22 2.50
C PRO A 137 -12.97 -9.55 3.24
N GLY A 138 -12.07 -10.34 2.65
CA GLY A 138 -10.78 -10.70 3.27
C GLY A 138 -9.98 -9.48 3.71
N ALA A 139 -9.72 -8.54 2.78
CA ALA A 139 -8.90 -7.35 3.00
C ALA A 139 -9.37 -6.47 4.17
N VAL A 140 -10.67 -6.48 4.46
CA VAL A 140 -11.26 -5.71 5.56
C VAL A 140 -10.99 -6.36 6.92
N LEU A 141 -10.97 -7.70 6.99
CA LEU A 141 -10.72 -8.42 8.23
C LEU A 141 -9.28 -8.22 8.72
N GLU A 142 -8.28 -8.35 7.84
CA GLU A 142 -6.88 -8.17 8.26
C GLU A 142 -6.60 -6.74 8.74
N VAL A 143 -7.24 -5.73 8.14
CA VAL A 143 -7.15 -4.33 8.59
C VAL A 143 -7.73 -4.15 10.00
N ILE A 144 -8.88 -4.76 10.29
CA ILE A 144 -9.51 -4.69 11.62
C ILE A 144 -8.63 -5.34 12.69
N GLU A 145 -7.93 -6.43 12.35
CA GLU A 145 -7.06 -7.17 13.28
C GLU A 145 -5.76 -6.42 13.62
N ILE A 146 -5.14 -5.74 12.64
CA ILE A 146 -3.84 -5.07 12.85
C ILE A 146 -3.98 -3.71 13.54
N THR A 147 -5.05 -2.97 13.28
CA THR A 147 -5.29 -1.62 13.83
C THR A 147 -5.13 -1.53 15.35
N PRO A 148 -5.76 -2.37 16.19
CA PRO A 148 -5.62 -2.28 17.64
C PRO A 148 -4.21 -2.64 18.15
N LEU A 149 -3.39 -3.33 17.35
CA LEU A 149 -1.97 -3.56 17.70
C LEU A 149 -1.16 -2.28 17.47
N ILE A 150 -1.44 -1.53 16.40
CA ILE A 150 -0.73 -0.29 16.09
C ILE A 150 -1.05 0.81 17.08
N GLU A 151 -2.32 0.90 17.52
CA GLU A 151 -2.74 1.85 18.56
C GLU A 151 -2.07 1.60 19.92
N GLN A 152 -1.52 0.40 20.16
CA GLN A 152 -0.74 0.09 21.37
C GLN A 152 0.71 0.57 21.30
N ILE A 153 1.22 1.01 20.15
CA ILE A 153 2.61 1.46 20.01
C ILE A 153 2.87 2.74 20.83
N PRO A 154 2.10 3.84 20.67
CA PRO A 154 2.35 5.07 21.44
C PRO A 154 2.34 4.90 22.97
N PRO A 155 1.40 4.17 23.59
CA PRO A 155 1.46 3.97 25.05
C PRO A 155 2.66 3.13 25.47
N ARG A 156 3.09 2.14 24.67
CA ARG A 156 4.30 1.35 24.96
C ARG A 156 5.58 2.17 24.86
N VAL A 157 5.66 3.07 23.89
CA VAL A 157 6.76 4.04 23.75
C VAL A 157 6.82 4.94 24.98
N SER A 158 5.67 5.50 25.37
CA SER A 158 5.58 6.39 26.53
C SER A 158 6.00 5.69 27.83
N GLN A 159 5.54 4.45 28.04
CA GLN A 159 5.94 3.63 29.20
C GLN A 159 7.44 3.35 29.24
N LEU A 160 8.05 3.01 28.09
CA LEU A 160 9.48 2.75 28.02
C LEU A 160 10.28 4.02 28.34
N ILE A 161 9.89 5.17 27.78
CA ILE A 161 10.54 6.46 28.04
C ILE A 161 10.44 6.81 29.53
N GLU A 162 9.28 6.65 30.15
CA GLU A 162 9.10 6.91 31.58
C GLU A 162 10.07 6.08 32.42
N LEU A 163 10.23 4.79 32.13
CA LEU A 163 11.16 3.92 32.84
C LEU A 163 12.62 4.33 32.61
N LEU A 164 12.99 4.70 31.38
CA LEU A 164 14.35 5.16 31.06
C LEU A 164 14.70 6.47 31.77
N ASP A 165 13.75 7.42 31.81
CA ASP A 165 13.93 8.70 32.49
C ASP A 165 14.00 8.50 34.01
N ARG A 166 13.19 7.59 34.57
CA ARG A 166 13.28 7.20 36.00
C ARG A 166 14.62 6.56 36.35
N ARG A 167 15.18 5.73 35.45
CA ARG A 167 16.52 5.13 35.62
C ARG A 167 17.58 6.22 35.72
N GLU A 168 17.52 7.23 34.86
CA GLU A 168 18.45 8.37 34.88
C GLU A 168 18.27 9.21 36.15
N ALA A 169 17.04 9.41 36.61
CA ALA A 169 16.73 10.13 37.85
C ALA A 169 17.10 9.38 39.15
N CYS A 170 17.48 8.11 39.08
CA CYS A 170 17.92 7.36 40.27
C CYS A 170 19.25 7.88 40.84
N ASP A 171 20.08 8.57 40.03
CA ASP A 171 21.37 9.17 40.44
C ASP A 171 22.25 8.20 41.25
N GLY A 172 22.36 6.94 40.79
CA GLY A 172 23.19 5.91 41.43
C GLY A 172 22.59 5.24 42.68
N ARG A 173 21.38 5.62 43.13
CA ARG A 173 20.71 4.96 44.28
C ARG A 173 20.33 3.51 43.94
N ARG A 174 20.95 2.56 44.64
CA ARG A 174 20.81 1.10 44.37
C ARG A 174 19.36 0.61 44.39
N ASP A 175 18.61 0.92 45.44
CA ASP A 175 17.23 0.44 45.57
C ASP A 175 16.30 0.98 44.47
N CYS A 176 16.54 2.23 44.05
CA CYS A 176 15.84 2.86 42.93
C CYS A 176 16.19 2.17 41.60
N LEU A 177 17.49 2.00 41.34
CA LEU A 177 17.98 1.34 40.13
C LEU A 177 17.45 -0.08 40.02
N GLN A 178 17.48 -0.85 41.11
CA GLN A 178 16.97 -2.23 41.12
C GLN A 178 15.48 -2.27 40.74
N ALA A 179 14.65 -1.42 41.35
CA ALA A 179 13.21 -1.38 41.05
C ALA A 179 12.93 -1.00 39.59
N VAL A 180 13.69 -0.05 39.02
CA VAL A 180 13.53 0.37 37.63
C VAL A 180 14.02 -0.70 36.64
N GLU A 181 15.14 -1.36 36.93
CA GLU A 181 15.66 -2.44 36.09
C GLU A 181 14.73 -3.66 36.08
N GLU A 182 14.09 -3.99 37.22
CA GLU A 182 13.05 -5.03 37.27
C GLU A 182 11.85 -4.68 36.36
N ALA A 183 11.40 -3.42 36.39
CA ALA A 183 10.31 -2.95 35.52
C ALA A 183 10.71 -2.93 34.02
N LEU A 184 11.93 -2.48 33.70
CA LEU A 184 12.48 -2.52 32.34
C LEU A 184 12.57 -3.96 31.83
N ALA A 185 13.04 -4.90 32.66
CA ALA A 185 13.14 -6.31 32.29
C ALA A 185 11.76 -6.93 31.97
N LEU A 186 10.71 -6.56 32.71
CA LEU A 186 9.34 -6.98 32.39
C LEU A 186 8.88 -6.41 31.04
N GLN A 187 9.18 -5.14 30.77
CA GLN A 187 8.83 -4.52 29.50
C GLN A 187 9.53 -5.23 28.33
N TYR A 188 10.84 -5.46 28.43
CA TYR A 188 11.64 -6.15 27.40
C TYR A 188 11.25 -7.62 27.21
N LYS A 189 10.61 -8.27 28.17
CA LYS A 189 10.03 -9.60 27.97
C LYS A 189 8.78 -9.56 27.09
N SER A 190 7.98 -8.51 27.18
CA SER A 190 6.72 -8.40 26.44
C SER A 190 6.88 -7.85 25.01
N ILE A 191 7.79 -6.90 24.81
CA ILE A 191 7.97 -6.17 23.54
C ILE A 191 8.25 -7.10 22.35
N PRO A 192 9.18 -8.07 22.42
CA PRO A 192 9.48 -8.93 21.26
C PRO A 192 8.25 -9.73 20.80
N SER A 193 7.47 -10.26 21.74
CA SER A 193 6.24 -10.99 21.41
C SER A 193 5.17 -10.10 20.77
N PHE A 194 5.10 -8.83 21.19
CA PHE A 194 4.19 -7.83 20.62
C PHE A 194 4.56 -7.52 19.17
N PHE A 195 5.83 -7.19 18.91
CA PHE A 195 6.30 -6.91 17.54
C PHE A 195 6.28 -8.14 16.65
N PHE A 196 6.51 -9.34 17.18
CA PHE A 196 6.32 -10.58 16.42
C PHE A 196 4.89 -10.71 15.89
N ARG A 197 3.88 -10.52 16.75
CA ARG A 197 2.47 -10.57 16.35
C ARG A 197 2.11 -9.43 15.40
N LEU A 198 2.62 -8.23 15.63
CA LEU A 198 2.37 -7.10 14.74
C LEU A 198 2.94 -7.35 13.33
N ASN A 199 4.18 -7.86 13.24
CA ASN A 199 4.80 -8.26 11.98
C ASN A 199 4.02 -9.39 11.29
N GLU A 200 3.58 -10.41 12.04
CA GLU A 200 2.75 -11.48 11.49
C GLU A 200 1.45 -10.94 10.87
N ASN A 201 0.75 -10.03 11.54
CA ASN A 201 -0.48 -9.42 11.02
C ASN A 201 -0.21 -8.52 9.82
N ALA A 202 0.88 -7.75 9.83
CA ALA A 202 1.30 -6.95 8.67
C ALA A 202 1.61 -7.83 7.45
N ASN A 203 2.32 -8.93 7.66
CA ASN A 203 2.63 -9.89 6.61
C ASN A 203 1.39 -10.62 6.10
N ARG A 204 0.42 -10.94 6.96
CA ARG A 204 -0.88 -11.48 6.54
C ARG A 204 -1.66 -10.51 5.67
N LEU A 205 -1.72 -9.24 6.05
CA LEU A 205 -2.34 -8.18 5.26
C LEU A 205 -1.69 -8.06 3.87
N PHE A 206 -0.35 -8.09 3.82
CA PHE A 206 0.40 -8.07 2.57
C PHE A 206 0.14 -9.33 1.71
N HIS A 207 0.19 -10.51 2.32
CA HIS A 207 -0.05 -11.78 1.64
C HIS A 207 -1.49 -11.91 1.11
N ALA A 208 -2.49 -11.38 1.82
CA ALA A 208 -3.88 -11.34 1.34
C ALA A 208 -4.03 -10.56 0.03
N GLY A 209 -3.09 -9.65 -0.28
CA GLY A 209 -2.97 -9.00 -1.58
C GLY A 209 -2.48 -9.93 -2.70
N TYR A 210 -1.65 -10.92 -2.39
CA TYR A 210 -1.16 -11.89 -3.38
C TYR A 210 -2.17 -12.99 -3.69
N SER A 211 -2.96 -13.42 -2.72
CA SER A 211 -3.90 -14.55 -2.90
C SER A 211 -5.15 -14.21 -3.72
N GLN A 212 -5.32 -12.95 -4.12
CA GLN A 212 -6.45 -12.46 -4.92
C GLN A 212 -6.06 -12.11 -6.38
N LEU A 213 -4.79 -12.29 -6.75
CA LEU A 213 -4.29 -12.22 -8.13
C LEU A 213 -4.62 -13.49 -8.92
#